data_AF-A0A8J8TIM5-F1
#
_entry.id   AF-A0A8J8TIM5-F1
#
_cell.length_a   1.000
_cell.length_b   1.000
_cell.length_c   1.000
_cell.angle_alpha   90.00
_cell.angle_beta   90.00
_cell.angle_gamma   90.00
#
_symmetry.space_group_name_H-M   'P 1'
#
loop_
_entity.id
_entity.type
_entity.pdbx_description
1 polymer ?
#
loop_
_entity_poly.entity_id
_entity_poly.type
_entity_poly.pdbx_seq_one_letter_code
_entity_poly.pdbx_strand_id
1 'polypeptide(L)'
;MSGQLKTKQYRELRQRLKERKPEFLRYDADKFFKLGRQEKWRRPYGRDNKTRLKIRGFPPKVSVGYRLPKDIRYLHPTGLKKVIVNNVDELIKLKDQKDNVIV
;
A
#
# COMPACT_ATOMS: atom_id res chain seq x y z
N MET A 1 -17.44 12.45 -13.32
CA MET A 1 -16.61 13.67 -13.24
C MET A 1 -15.83 13.63 -11.93
N SER A 2 -14.68 12.94 -11.88
CA SER A 2 -13.84 12.93 -10.67
C SER A 2 -13.03 14.22 -10.64
N GLY A 3 -13.41 15.15 -9.77
CA GLY A 3 -12.65 16.37 -9.51
C GLY A 3 -11.27 16.03 -8.95
N GLN A 4 -10.22 16.56 -9.56
CA GLN A 4 -8.86 16.44 -9.06
C GLN A 4 -8.79 17.03 -7.64
N LEU A 5 -8.47 16.21 -6.64
CA LEU A 5 -8.17 16.69 -5.29
C LEU A 5 -6.88 17.51 -5.32
N LYS A 6 -6.84 18.62 -4.59
CA LYS A 6 -5.62 19.42 -4.44
C LYS A 6 -4.52 18.58 -3.79
N THR A 7 -3.25 18.77 -4.18
CA THR A 7 -2.08 17.98 -3.73
C THR A 7 -1.98 17.83 -2.20
N LYS A 8 -2.38 18.87 -1.45
CA LYS A 8 -2.41 18.86 0.02
C LYS A 8 -3.45 17.86 0.58
N GLN A 9 -4.67 17.88 0.05
CA GLN A 9 -5.76 17.00 0.45
C GLN A 9 -5.43 15.52 0.15
N TYR A 10 -4.76 15.27 -0.98
CA TYR A 10 -4.26 13.94 -1.33
C TYR A 10 -3.29 13.37 -0.28
N ARG A 11 -2.32 14.19 0.17
CA ARG A 11 -1.31 13.77 1.14
C ARG A 11 -1.96 13.45 2.49
N GLU A 12 -2.84 14.32 2.96
CA GLU A 12 -3.56 14.16 4.22
C GLU A 12 -4.44 12.90 4.22
N LEU A 13 -5.22 12.68 3.14
CA LEU A 13 -6.06 11.50 3.01
C LEU A 13 -5.22 10.21 2.97
N ARG A 14 -4.12 10.21 2.21
CA ARG A 14 -3.21 9.06 2.14
C ARG A 14 -2.56 8.77 3.50
N GLN A 15 -2.12 9.79 4.21
CA GLN A 15 -1.52 9.65 5.54
C GLN A 15 -2.51 9.04 6.52
N ARG A 16 -3.73 9.59 6.61
CA ARG A 16 -4.80 9.07 7.46
C ARG A 16 -5.13 7.59 7.19
N LEU A 17 -5.16 7.20 5.91
CA LEU A 17 -5.43 5.81 5.52
C LEU A 17 -4.23 4.90 5.78
N LYS A 18 -2.99 5.41 5.66
CA LYS A 18 -1.77 4.66 5.96
C LYS A 18 -1.62 4.41 7.46
N GLU A 19 -1.94 5.40 8.30
CA GLU A 19 -1.93 5.28 9.77
C GLU A 19 -2.89 4.19 10.27
N ARG A 20 -4.05 4.04 9.61
CA ARG A 20 -5.00 2.98 9.92
C ARG A 20 -4.59 1.61 9.39
N LYS A 21 -3.63 1.56 8.45
CA LYS A 21 -3.24 0.33 7.78
C LYS A 21 -2.19 -0.41 8.64
N PRO A 22 -2.48 -1.64 9.07
CA PRO A 22 -1.49 -2.49 9.72
C PRO A 22 -0.39 -2.92 8.74
N GLU A 23 0.76 -3.34 9.27
CA GLU A 23 1.89 -3.83 8.47
C GLU A 23 1.58 -5.16 7.74
N PHE A 24 0.58 -5.90 8.23
CA PHE A 24 0.17 -7.21 7.70
C PHE A 24 1.28 -8.27 7.73
N LEU A 25 1.83 -8.51 8.91
CA LEU A 25 2.74 -9.63 9.14
C LEU A 25 1.99 -10.97 9.23
N ARG A 26 2.75 -12.07 9.10
CA ARG A 26 2.25 -13.41 9.39
C ARG A 26 1.89 -13.56 10.86
N TYR A 27 0.90 -14.39 11.17
CA TYR A 27 0.59 -14.78 12.54
C TYR A 27 1.81 -15.41 13.23
N ASP A 28 2.10 -14.98 14.46
CA ASP A 28 3.27 -15.36 15.28
C ASP A 28 4.64 -15.04 14.64
N ALA A 29 4.70 -14.05 13.74
CA ALA A 29 5.97 -13.58 13.16
C ALA A 29 6.91 -12.97 14.21
N ASP A 30 6.35 -12.37 15.24
CA ASP A 30 7.02 -11.81 16.42
C ASP A 30 7.61 -12.90 17.34
N LYS A 31 6.96 -14.06 17.44
CA LYS A 31 7.39 -15.14 18.35
C LYS A 31 8.52 -16.00 17.77
N PHE A 32 8.47 -16.26 16.47
CA PHE A 32 9.40 -17.18 15.82
C PHE A 32 10.31 -16.45 14.85
N PHE A 33 11.62 -16.43 15.13
CA PHE A 33 12.63 -15.80 14.28
C PHE A 33 12.60 -16.29 12.81
N LYS A 34 12.30 -17.57 12.58
CA LYS A 34 12.13 -18.13 11.22
C LYS A 34 10.97 -17.48 10.45
N LEU A 35 9.90 -17.09 11.15
CA LEU A 35 8.73 -16.45 10.54
C LEU A 35 8.94 -14.94 10.41
N GLY A 36 9.51 -14.30 11.43
CA GLY A 36 9.79 -12.86 11.46
C GLY A 36 10.70 -12.39 10.32
N ARG A 37 11.77 -13.13 10.01
CA ARG A 37 12.72 -12.80 8.92
C ARG A 37 12.12 -12.59 7.54
N GLN A 38 10.90 -13.07 7.30
CA GLN A 38 10.31 -13.01 5.98
C GLN A 38 9.53 -11.70 5.76
N GLU A 39 9.02 -11.04 6.81
CA GLU A 39 8.12 -9.87 6.72
C GLU A 39 6.98 -10.04 5.68
N LYS A 40 6.43 -11.24 5.55
CA LYS A 40 5.38 -11.55 4.56
C LYS A 40 4.06 -11.84 5.25
N TRP A 41 2.97 -11.43 4.60
CA TRP A 41 1.65 -11.91 4.95
C TRP A 41 1.42 -13.34 4.44
N ARG A 42 0.75 -14.17 5.23
CA ARG A 42 0.17 -15.45 4.80
C ARG A 42 -1.26 -15.55 5.34
N ARG A 43 -2.18 -16.05 4.52
CA ARG A 43 -3.57 -16.30 4.93
C ARG A 43 -3.59 -17.28 6.11
N PRO A 44 -4.20 -16.93 7.26
CA PRO A 44 -4.35 -17.86 8.38
C PRO A 44 -5.45 -18.88 8.07
N TYR A 45 -5.14 -20.17 8.24
CA TYR A 45 -6.07 -21.28 7.94
C TYR A 45 -6.57 -22.02 9.18
N GLY A 46 -5.75 -22.13 10.23
CA GLY A 46 -6.05 -22.96 11.41
C GLY A 46 -7.39 -22.62 12.09
N ARG A 47 -8.10 -23.65 12.55
CA ARG A 47 -9.42 -23.53 13.21
C ARG A 47 -9.36 -22.59 14.41
N ASP A 48 -8.33 -22.71 15.23
CA ASP A 48 -8.19 -21.92 16.46
C ASP A 48 -7.35 -20.66 16.28
N ASN A 49 -7.02 -20.30 15.02
CA ASN A 49 -6.23 -19.11 14.75
C ASN A 49 -7.03 -17.84 15.08
N LYS A 50 -6.54 -17.09 16.07
CA LYS A 50 -7.23 -15.91 16.62
C LYS A 50 -7.33 -14.74 15.62
N THR A 51 -6.33 -14.55 14.75
CA THR A 51 -6.39 -13.59 13.64
C THR A 51 -7.41 -14.01 12.58
N ARG A 52 -7.56 -15.32 12.30
CA ARG A 52 -8.61 -15.83 11.39
C ARG A 52 -10.01 -15.53 11.95
N LEU A 53 -10.19 -15.74 13.24
CA LEU A 53 -11.42 -15.48 14.00
C LEU A 53 -11.67 -13.99 14.28
N LYS A 54 -10.71 -13.11 13.99
CA LYS A 54 -10.75 -11.65 14.23
C LYS A 54 -10.99 -11.29 15.71
N ILE A 55 -10.36 -12.02 16.63
CA ILE A 55 -10.45 -11.75 18.07
C ILE A 55 -9.69 -10.45 18.40
N ARG A 56 -10.27 -9.61 19.27
CA ARG A 56 -9.63 -8.37 19.76
C ARG A 56 -8.27 -8.67 20.42
N GLY A 57 -7.29 -7.80 20.17
CA GLY A 57 -5.93 -7.94 20.69
C GLY A 57 -4.99 -8.71 19.77
N PHE A 58 -5.50 -9.37 18.72
CA PHE A 58 -4.69 -9.99 17.69
C PHE A 58 -4.59 -9.10 16.44
N PRO A 59 -3.51 -9.23 15.64
CA PRO A 59 -3.36 -8.45 14.42
C PRO A 59 -4.57 -8.64 13.49
N PRO A 60 -5.05 -7.56 12.85
CA PRO A 60 -6.19 -7.64 11.96
C PRO A 60 -5.84 -8.38 10.67
N LYS A 61 -6.83 -9.12 10.15
CA LYS A 61 -6.73 -9.84 8.88
C LYS A 61 -6.86 -8.88 7.70
N VAL A 62 -6.05 -9.10 6.66
CA VAL A 62 -6.14 -8.39 5.38
C VAL A 62 -7.57 -8.46 4.82
N SER A 63 -8.10 -7.31 4.40
CA SER A 63 -9.41 -7.17 3.78
C SER A 63 -9.39 -6.08 2.70
N VAL A 64 -10.40 -6.08 1.81
CA VAL A 64 -10.52 -5.09 0.71
C VAL A 64 -10.69 -3.66 1.25
N GLY A 65 -11.21 -3.49 2.47
CA GLY A 65 -11.43 -2.17 3.08
C GLY A 65 -10.17 -1.37 3.39
N TYR A 66 -9.01 -2.03 3.47
CA TYR A 66 -7.72 -1.35 3.65
C TYR A 66 -7.14 -0.76 2.34
N ARG A 67 -7.87 -0.88 1.23
CA ARG A 67 -7.42 -0.41 -0.08
C ARG A 67 -7.59 1.11 -0.19
N LEU A 68 -6.60 1.78 -0.78
CA LEU A 68 -6.67 3.21 -1.09
C LEU A 68 -7.75 3.50 -2.17
N PRO A 69 -8.39 4.68 -2.15
CA PRO A 69 -9.29 5.16 -3.20
C PRO A 69 -8.65 5.09 -4.59
N LYS A 70 -9.47 4.92 -5.64
CA LYS A 70 -8.98 4.72 -7.03
C LYS A 70 -8.09 5.88 -7.48
N ASP A 71 -8.49 7.11 -7.19
CA ASP A 71 -7.81 8.33 -7.63
C ASP A 71 -6.41 8.48 -7.03
N ILE A 72 -6.18 7.90 -5.85
CA ILE A 72 -4.93 8.04 -5.09
C ILE A 72 -3.99 6.85 -5.29
N ARG A 73 -4.56 5.71 -5.70
CA ARG A 73 -3.85 4.45 -5.75
C ARG A 73 -2.75 4.51 -6.81
N TYR A 74 -1.59 3.93 -6.49
CA TYR A 74 -0.41 3.84 -7.36
C TYR A 74 0.34 5.15 -7.63
N LEU A 75 -0.10 6.26 -7.05
CA LEU A 75 0.62 7.53 -7.14
C LEU A 75 1.73 7.63 -6.08
N HIS A 76 2.78 8.40 -6.37
CA HIS A 76 3.83 8.77 -5.42
C HIS A 76 3.26 9.69 -4.32
N PRO A 77 3.89 9.82 -3.13
CA PRO A 77 3.47 10.82 -2.13
C PRO A 77 3.42 12.26 -2.66
N THR A 78 4.20 12.56 -3.70
CA THR A 78 4.14 13.86 -4.42
C THR A 78 2.85 14.04 -5.20
N GLY A 79 2.15 12.96 -5.57
CA GLY A 79 0.99 12.97 -6.45
C GLY A 79 1.29 12.55 -7.90
N LEU A 80 2.57 12.43 -8.25
CA LEU A 80 3.04 12.01 -9.59
C LEU A 80 2.91 10.49 -9.78
N LYS A 81 2.76 10.05 -11.03
CA LYS A 81 2.75 8.63 -11.38
C LYS A 81 4.18 8.13 -11.57
N LYS A 82 4.54 7.03 -10.89
CA LYS A 82 5.85 6.40 -11.09
C LYS A 82 5.86 5.59 -12.39
N VAL A 83 6.88 5.78 -13.22
CA VAL A 83 7.09 5.05 -14.48
C VAL A 83 8.51 4.48 -14.49
N ILE A 84 8.66 3.21 -14.87
CA ILE A 84 9.98 2.57 -15.02
C ILE A 84 10.44 2.83 -16.46
N VAL A 85 11.66 3.34 -16.63
CA VAL A 85 12.27 3.63 -17.94
C VAL A 85 13.52 2.76 -18.10
N ASN A 86 13.58 1.98 -19.18
CA ASN A 86 14.69 1.06 -19.43
C ASN A 86 15.60 1.50 -20.58
N ASN A 87 15.15 2.43 -21.43
CA ASN A 87 15.90 2.93 -22.58
C ASN A 87 15.71 4.44 -22.78
N VAL A 88 16.55 5.04 -23.62
CA VAL A 88 16.52 6.49 -23.90
C VAL A 88 15.27 6.87 -24.70
N ASP A 89 14.76 5.99 -25.56
CA ASP A 89 13.58 6.25 -26.38
C ASP A 89 12.30 6.41 -25.54
N GLU A 90 12.15 5.62 -24.47
CA GLU A 90 11.08 5.74 -23.48
C GLU A 90 11.17 7.07 -22.72
N LEU A 91 12.37 7.54 -22.42
CA LEU A 91 12.59 8.84 -21.80
C LEU A 91 12.15 9.98 -22.72
N ILE A 92 12.49 9.90 -24.02
CA ILE A 92 12.13 10.91 -25.02
C ILE A 92 10.61 11.01 -25.15
N LYS A 93 9.90 9.87 -25.15
CA LYS A 93 8.43 9.83 -25.17
C LYS A 93 7.77 10.48 -23.94
N LEU A 94 8.47 10.52 -22.82
CA LEU A 94 7.97 11.10 -21.56
C LEU A 94 8.32 12.59 -21.39
N LYS A 95 9.06 13.19 -22.33
CA LYS A 95 9.56 14.57 -22.25
C LYS A 95 8.45 15.61 -22.05
N ASP A 96 7.25 15.35 -22.58
CA ASP A 96 6.11 16.25 -22.51
C ASP A 96 5.26 16.07 -21.23
N GLN A 97 5.57 15.06 -20.40
CA GLN A 97 4.78 14.69 -19.21
C GLN A 97 5.51 14.95 -17.88
N LYS A 98 6.48 15.87 -17.86
CA LYS A 98 7.34 16.16 -16.70
C LYS A 98 6.56 16.46 -15.40
N ASP A 99 5.46 17.18 -15.49
CA ASP A 99 4.66 17.59 -14.32
C ASP A 99 3.75 16.48 -13.78
N ASN A 100 3.68 15.33 -14.47
CA ASN A 100 2.76 14.23 -14.14
C ASN A 100 3.49 12.92 -13.77
N VAL A 101 4.76 12.78 -14.16
CA VAL A 101 5.51 11.52 -14.08
C VAL A 101 6.79 11.69 -13.28
N ILE A 102 7.10 10.67 -12.47
CA ILE A 102 8.42 10.49 -11.87
C ILE A 102 9.03 9.19 -12.42
N VAL A 103 10.26 9.27 -12.91
CA VAL A 103 11.04 8.12 -13.41
C VAL A 103 11.78 7.47 -12.24
#